data_AF-A0A8B7CC62-F1
#
_entry.id   AF-A0A8B7CC62-F1
#
_cell.length_a   1.000
_cell.length_b   1.000
_cell.length_c   1.000
_cell.angle_alpha   90.00
_cell.angle_beta   90.00
_cell.angle_gamma   90.00
#
_symmetry.space_group_name_H-M   'P 1'
#
loop_
_entity.id
_entity.type
_entity.pdbx_description
1 polymer ?
#
loop_
_entity_poly.entity_id
_entity_poly.type
_entity_poly.pdbx_seq_one_letter_code
_entity_poly.pdbx_strand_id
1 'polypeptide(L)'
;MAMRAFYNEIKGMKVRELPGYLKPKLTWEHIKKTTDQAVDRYIEKYIETSSVEPLFHVCIGGMIFSYLVALPEERRHLEHQQKHAGGGH
;
A
#
# COMPACT_ATOMS: atom_id res chain seq x y z
N MET A 1 5.98 -17.07 2.29
CA MET A 1 5.48 -18.23 1.49
C MET A 1 4.04 -18.05 1.04
N ALA A 2 3.12 -17.58 1.91
CA ALA A 2 1.69 -17.43 1.58
C ALA A 2 1.38 -16.57 0.34
N MET A 3 2.08 -15.44 0.14
CA MET A 3 1.89 -14.58 -1.04
C MET A 3 2.28 -15.26 -2.36
N ARG A 4 3.33 -16.10 -2.36
CA ARG A 4 3.74 -16.86 -3.55
C ARG A 4 2.73 -17.94 -3.89
N ALA A 5 2.19 -18.63 -2.88
CA ALA A 5 1.13 -19.62 -3.07
C ALA A 5 -0.15 -18.99 -3.63
N PHE A 6 -0.59 -17.87 -3.05
CA PHE A 6 -1.74 -17.10 -3.51
C PHE A 6 -1.59 -16.61 -4.96
N TYR A 7 -0.41 -16.10 -5.33
CA TYR A 7 -0.13 -15.68 -6.70
C TYR A 7 -0.18 -16.85 -7.68
N ASN A 8 0.40 -18.00 -7.32
CA ASN A 8 0.38 -19.19 -8.16
C ASN A 8 -1.04 -19.76 -8.33
N GLU A 9 -1.88 -19.66 -7.29
CA GLU A 9 -3.28 -20.09 -7.31
C GLU A 9 -4.15 -19.18 -8.19
N ILE A 10 -3.96 -17.85 -8.10
CA ILE A 10 -4.62 -16.86 -8.96
C ILE A 10 -4.17 -17.00 -10.42
N LYS A 11 -2.87 -17.25 -10.65
CA LYS A 11 -2.31 -17.41 -12.00
C LYS A 11 -2.88 -18.63 -12.73
N GLY A 12 -3.27 -19.68 -12.01
CA GLY A 12 -3.88 -20.88 -12.57
C GLY A 12 -5.40 -20.79 -12.82
N MET A 13 -6.08 -19.78 -12.25
CA MET A 13 -7.52 -19.61 -12.37
C MET A 13 -7.92 -18.85 -13.64
N LYS A 14 -9.07 -19.21 -14.22
CA LYS A 14 -9.66 -18.41 -15.31
C LYS A 14 -10.14 -17.06 -14.76
N VAL A 15 -10.03 -16.01 -15.55
CA VAL A 15 -10.50 -14.64 -15.18
C VAL A 15 -11.98 -14.63 -14.77
N ARG A 16 -12.78 -15.56 -15.30
CA ARG A 16 -14.21 -15.72 -14.97
C ARG A 16 -14.45 -16.38 -13.59
N GLU A 17 -13.48 -17.12 -13.06
CA GLU A 17 -13.54 -17.84 -11.77
C GLU A 17 -12.97 -17.01 -10.61
N LEU A 18 -12.09 -16.04 -10.91
CA LEU A 18 -11.56 -15.06 -9.96
C LEU A 18 -12.62 -14.35 -9.11
N PRO A 19 -13.73 -13.82 -9.65
CA PRO A 19 -14.74 -13.17 -8.82
C PRO A 19 -15.40 -14.14 -7.82
N GLY A 20 -15.53 -15.43 -8.13
CA GLY A 20 -16.06 -16.43 -7.21
C GLY A 20 -15.10 -16.78 -6.07
N TYR A 21 -13.80 -16.81 -6.36
CA TYR A 21 -12.74 -17.05 -5.37
C TYR A 21 -12.44 -15.84 -4.48
N LEU A 22 -12.46 -14.63 -5.06
CA LEU A 22 -12.14 -13.40 -4.35
C LEU A 22 -13.32 -12.84 -3.55
N LYS A 23 -14.57 -13.00 -4.01
CA LYS A 23 -15.78 -12.53 -3.30
C LYS A 23 -15.81 -12.91 -1.82
N PRO A 24 -15.63 -14.19 -1.41
CA PRO A 24 -15.68 -14.57 -0.01
C PRO A 24 -14.49 -14.02 0.80
N LYS A 25 -13.33 -13.78 0.17
CA LYS A 25 -12.13 -13.21 0.82
C LYS A 25 -12.19 -11.68 0.94
N LEU A 26 -12.97 -11.02 0.07
CA LEU A 26 -13.21 -9.58 0.06
C LEU A 26 -14.55 -9.19 0.68
N THR A 27 -15.18 -10.09 1.44
CA THR A 27 -16.37 -9.70 2.21
C THR A 27 -15.98 -8.70 3.29
N TRP A 28 -16.86 -7.73 3.53
CA TRP A 28 -16.64 -6.69 4.53
C TRP A 28 -16.37 -7.27 5.93
N GLU A 29 -17.07 -8.35 6.28
CA GLU A 29 -16.88 -9.06 7.55
C GLU A 29 -15.49 -9.71 7.67
N HIS A 30 -15.00 -10.34 6.59
CA HIS A 30 -13.68 -10.96 6.59
C HIS A 30 -12.57 -9.92 6.64
N ILE A 31 -12.73 -8.81 5.90
CA ILE A 31 -11.79 -7.69 5.92
C ILE A 31 -11.73 -7.07 7.31
N LYS A 32 -12.89 -6.80 7.93
CA LYS A 32 -12.96 -6.22 9.27
C LYS A 32 -12.27 -7.12 10.28
N LYS A 33 -12.63 -8.41 10.32
CA LYS A 33 -12.01 -9.38 11.24
C LYS A 33 -10.50 -9.51 11.04
N THR A 34 -10.04 -9.53 9.79
CA THR A 34 -8.60 -9.65 9.48
C THR A 34 -7.85 -8.39 9.88
N THR A 35 -8.45 -7.22 9.66
CA THR A 35 -7.89 -5.92 10.06
C THR A 35 -7.80 -5.82 11.58
N ASP A 36 -8.88 -6.13 12.30
CA ASP A 36 -8.92 -6.12 13.76
C ASP A 36 -7.82 -7.03 14.32
N GLN A 37 -7.70 -8.27 13.82
CA GLN A 37 -6.63 -9.19 14.22
C GLN A 37 -5.22 -8.68 13.90
N ALA A 38 -5.04 -7.99 12.78
CA ALA A 38 -3.73 -7.43 12.42
C ALA A 38 -3.35 -6.27 13.34
N VAL A 39 -4.33 -5.42 13.70
CA VAL A 39 -4.16 -4.31 14.65
C VAL A 39 -3.84 -4.86 16.03
N ASP A 40 -4.60 -5.84 16.53
CA ASP A 40 -4.36 -6.43 17.86
C ASP A 40 -2.94 -6.99 17.97
N ARG A 41 -2.47 -7.75 16.97
CA ARG A 41 -1.09 -8.29 16.94
C ARG A 41 -0.04 -7.19 16.87
N TYR A 42 -0.33 -6.08 16.18
CA TYR A 42 0.59 -4.96 16.10
C TYR A 42 0.70 -4.23 17.45
N ILE A 43 -0.43 -4.06 18.15
CA ILE A 43 -0.49 -3.49 19.50
C ILE A 43 0.30 -4.36 20.47
N GLU A 44 0.02 -5.66 20.51
CA GLU A 44 0.71 -6.64 21.36
C GLU A 44 2.22 -6.61 21.09
N LYS A 45 2.63 -6.61 19.81
CA LYS A 45 4.04 -6.72 19.45
C LYS A 45 4.86 -5.46 19.72
N TYR A 46 4.26 -4.27 19.61
CA TYR A 46 5.03 -3.02 19.61
C TYR A 46 4.60 -2.02 20.66
N ILE A 47 3.31 -1.95 20.99
CA ILE A 47 2.81 -0.98 21.97
C ILE A 47 2.98 -1.54 23.38
N GLU A 48 2.54 -2.78 23.62
CA GLU A 48 2.65 -3.41 24.94
C GLU A 48 4.10 -3.68 25.34
N THR A 49 4.96 -3.98 24.37
CA THR A 49 6.41 -4.15 24.60
C THR A 49 7.16 -2.82 24.73
N SER A 50 6.47 -1.67 24.71
CA SER A 50 7.09 -0.33 24.74
C SER A 50 8.18 -0.13 23.68
N SER A 51 7.95 -0.63 22.47
CA SER A 51 8.89 -0.49 21.34
C SER A 51 8.85 0.92 20.75
N VAL A 52 10.00 1.41 20.28
CA VAL A 52 10.11 2.67 19.52
C VAL A 52 9.76 2.51 18.03
N GLU A 53 9.60 1.28 17.56
CA GLU A 53 9.31 0.98 16.14
C GLU A 53 8.05 1.68 15.59
N PRO A 54 6.93 1.82 16.34
CA PRO A 54 5.77 2.55 15.84
C PRO A 54 6.07 4.00 15.46
N LEU A 55 6.98 4.67 16.19
CA LEU A 55 7.40 6.02 15.86
C LEU A 55 8.13 6.04 14.50
N PHE A 56 9.05 5.09 14.29
CA PHE A 56 9.75 4.97 13.03
C PHE A 56 8.82 4.62 11.86
N HIS A 57 7.82 3.75 12.06
CA HIS A 57 6.83 3.47 11.02
C HIS A 57 6.06 4.73 10.60
N VAL A 58 5.71 5.61 11.55
CA VAL A 58 5.05 6.88 11.25
C VAL A 58 6.00 7.85 10.55
N CYS A 59 7.25 7.99 11.01
CA CYS A 59 8.23 8.90 10.39
C CYS A 59 8.58 8.48 8.96
N ILE A 60 8.90 7.19 8.76
CA ILE A 60 9.27 6.63 7.45
C ILE A 60 8.04 6.63 6.54
N GLY A 61 6.88 6.20 7.05
CA GLY A 61 5.63 6.21 6.29
C GLY A 61 5.23 7.61 5.87
N GLY A 62 5.33 8.60 6.78
CA GLY A 62 5.06 10.00 6.50
C GLY A 62 6.01 10.59 5.44
N MET A 63 7.29 10.23 5.47
CA MET A 63 8.28 10.64 4.47
C MET A 63 7.99 10.05 3.08
N ILE A 64 7.64 8.76 3.01
CA ILE A 64 7.28 8.12 1.74
C ILE A 64 5.98 8.72 1.19
N PHE A 65 4.99 8.89 2.06
CA PHE A 65 3.71 9.46 1.68
C PHE A 65 3.84 10.91 1.21
N SER A 66 4.65 11.74 1.88
CA SER A 66 4.87 13.12 1.47
C SER A 66 5.50 13.20 0.08
N TYR A 67 6.45 12.33 -0.24
CA TYR A 67 7.01 12.23 -1.59
C TYR A 67 5.96 11.86 -2.63
N LEU A 68 5.13 10.84 -2.35
CA LEU A 68 4.08 10.40 -3.29
C LEU A 68 3.02 11.47 -3.52
N VAL A 69 2.67 12.25 -2.49
CA VAL A 69 1.72 13.37 -2.59
C VAL A 69 2.32 14.55 -3.35
N ALA A 70 3.61 14.84 -3.15
CA ALA A 70 4.31 15.92 -3.86
C ALA A 70 4.63 15.58 -5.33
N LEU A 71 4.70 14.28 -5.66
CA LEU A 71 5.11 13.80 -6.98
C LEU A 71 4.33 14.42 -8.17
N PRO A 72 2.99 14.58 -8.14
CA PRO A 72 2.26 15.21 -9.24
C PRO A 72 2.61 16.69 -9.41
N GLU A 73 2.90 17.39 -8.31
CA GLU A 73 3.29 18.80 -8.36
C GLU A 73 4.69 18.98 -8.92
N GLU A 74 5.63 18.12 -8.52
CA GLU A 74 6.98 18.07 -9.09
C GLU A 74 6.93 17.76 -10.59
N ARG A 75 6.08 16.80 -11.02
CA ARG A 75 5.87 16.50 -12.44
C ARG A 75 5.39 17.72 -13.23
N ARG A 76 4.38 18.44 -12.71
CA ARG A 76 3.86 19.66 -13.35
C ARG A 76 4.90 20.78 -13.41
N HIS A 77 5.72 20.94 -12.37
CA HIS A 77 6.81 21.91 -12.38
C HIS A 77 7.88 21.58 -13.42
N LEU A 78 8.28 20.31 -13.54
CA LEU A 78 9.23 19.86 -14.57
C LEU A 78 8.68 20.06 -15.99
N GLU A 79 7.40 19.75 -16.23
CA GLU A 79 6.77 19.99 -17.53
C GLU A 79 6.73 21.48 -17.89
N HIS A 80 6.48 22.36 -16.92
CA HIS A 80 6.52 23.81 -17.13
C HIS A 80 7.95 24.29 -17.44
N GLN A 81 8.95 23.82 -16.69
CA GLN A 81 10.37 24.13 -16.96
C GLN A 81 10.82 23.64 -18.33
N GLN A 82 10.41 22.44 -18.75
CA GLN A 82 10.73 21.91 -20.08
C GLN A 82 10.10 22.75 -21.21
N LYS A 83 8.85 23.21 -21.03
CA LYS A 83 8.16 24.07 -22.02
C LYS A 83 8.80 25.45 -22.16
N HIS A 84 9.32 26.03 -21.08
CA HIS A 84 10.00 27.34 -21.12
C HIS A 84 11.48 27.26 -21.47
N ALA A 85 12.18 26.17 -21.14
CA ALA A 85 13.57 25.96 -21.53
C ALA A 85 13.72 25.63 -23.03
N GLY A 86 12.68 25.07 -23.68
CA GLY A 86 12.67 24.79 -25.12
C GLY A 86 12.32 25.97 -26.04
N GLY A 87 11.99 27.14 -25.49
CA GLY A 87 11.61 28.35 -26.23
C GLY A 87 12.74 29.36 -26.44
N GLY A 88 13.97 29.03 -26.04
CA GLY A 88 15.15 29.88 -26.20
C GLY A 88 16.04 29.42 -27.35
N HIS A 89 15.63 29.69 -28.59
CA HIS A 89 16.50 29.83 -29.77
C HIS A 89 15.90 30.86 -30.71
#